data_AF-A0A1Z5JQC9-F1
#
_entry.id   AF-A0A1Z5JQC9-F1
#
_cell.length_a   1.000
_cell.length_b   1.000
_cell.length_c   1.000
_cell.angle_alpha   90.00
_cell.angle_beta   90.00
_cell.angle_gamma   90.00
#
_symmetry.space_group_name_H-M   'P 1'
#
loop_
_entity.id
_entity.type
_entity.pdbx_description
1 polymer ?
#
loop_
_entity_poly.entity_id
_entity_poly.type
_entity_poly.pdbx_seq_one_letter_code
_entity_poly.pdbx_strand_id
1 'polypeptide(L)'
;MSGLEDRCAQFHEAAIGSGKSKGAAKEIATLRKFLYRNQTQRFSDKASARLLDAIAIFAQHEDGEGLLDDALKMPFTVFSTKQKSKMLKWMEERKRHNNGGDKSTAVPTKLILFSVIDVQGNKASLMNEETGESYEDVLLPDGELGEAIQKAFAASDEALDVLATLVGERVTIHNIKR
;
A
#
# COMPACT_ATOMS: atom_id res chain seq x y z
N MET A 1 -2.81 -32.83 17.84
CA MET A 1 -2.90 -31.45 17.33
C MET A 1 -1.68 -30.71 17.84
N SER A 2 -0.87 -30.18 16.92
CA SER A 2 0.49 -29.71 17.23
C SER A 2 0.41 -28.34 17.90
N GLY A 3 0.86 -28.20 19.15
CA GLY A 3 0.79 -26.95 19.92
C GLY A 3 1.52 -25.75 19.27
N LEU A 4 2.27 -25.99 18.20
CA LEU A 4 2.84 -24.96 17.33
C LEU A 4 1.75 -24.20 16.54
N GLU A 5 0.75 -24.91 16.02
CA GLU A 5 -0.32 -24.34 15.19
C GLU A 5 -1.32 -23.52 16.03
N ASP A 6 -1.64 -23.99 17.23
CA ASP A 6 -2.41 -23.24 18.24
C ASP A 6 -1.71 -21.95 18.61
N ARG A 7 -0.38 -21.97 18.77
CA ARG A 7 0.40 -20.78 19.09
C ARG A 7 0.42 -19.78 17.94
N CYS A 8 0.46 -20.26 16.69
CA CYS A 8 0.33 -19.39 15.51
C CYS A 8 -1.07 -18.77 15.40
N ALA A 9 -2.12 -19.50 15.79
CA ALA A 9 -3.47 -18.96 15.84
C ALA A 9 -3.61 -17.87 16.91
N GLN A 10 -3.05 -18.10 18.11
CA GLN A 10 -3.04 -17.11 19.19
C GLN A 10 -2.36 -15.81 18.78
N PHE A 11 -1.23 -15.87 18.07
CA PHE A 11 -0.56 -14.66 17.56
C PHE A 11 -1.41 -13.90 16.54
N HIS A 12 -2.16 -14.61 15.69
CA HIS A 12 -3.05 -13.99 14.72
C HIS A 12 -4.27 -13.33 15.40
N GLU A 13 -4.90 -14.01 16.36
CA GLU A 13 -6.00 -13.43 17.15
C GLU A 13 -5.53 -12.22 17.99
N ALA A 14 -4.35 -12.32 18.60
CA ALA A 14 -3.73 -11.21 19.33
C ALA A 14 -3.41 -10.03 18.40
N ALA A 15 -2.97 -10.30 17.17
CA ALA A 15 -2.72 -9.26 16.18
C ALA A 15 -4.01 -8.54 15.77
N ILE A 16 -5.09 -9.28 15.48
CA ILE A 16 -6.39 -8.70 15.14
C ILE A 16 -6.95 -7.87 16.31
N GLY A 17 -6.87 -8.37 17.54
CA GLY A 17 -7.44 -7.70 18.71
C GLY A 17 -6.60 -6.54 19.26
N SER A 18 -5.27 -6.62 19.14
CA SER A 18 -4.33 -5.73 19.84
C SER A 18 -3.33 -5.03 18.93
N GLY A 19 -3.38 -5.23 17.61
CA GLY A 19 -2.41 -4.71 16.65
C GLY A 19 -2.18 -3.19 16.65
N LYS A 20 -3.11 -2.42 17.25
CA LYS A 20 -3.03 -0.95 17.41
C LYS A 20 -2.96 -0.48 18.87
N SER A 21 -2.84 -1.40 19.83
CA SER A 21 -2.90 -1.13 21.27
C SER A 21 -1.49 -1.09 21.88
N LYS A 22 -1.33 -0.44 23.04
CA LYS A 22 -0.08 -0.41 23.84
C LYS A 22 0.44 -1.82 24.24
N GLY A 23 -0.37 -2.87 24.08
CA GLY A 23 0.04 -4.26 24.25
C GLY A 23 0.81 -4.86 23.06
N ALA A 24 0.74 -4.26 21.87
CA ALA A 24 1.33 -4.78 20.64
C ALA A 24 2.85 -4.97 20.75
N ALA A 25 3.57 -4.05 21.40
CA ALA A 25 5.02 -4.15 21.57
C ALA A 25 5.46 -5.44 22.31
N LYS A 26 4.70 -5.87 23.33
CA LYS A 26 4.98 -7.11 24.07
C LYS A 26 4.68 -8.35 23.24
N GLU A 27 3.59 -8.32 22.48
CA GLU A 27 3.21 -9.38 21.55
C GLU A 27 4.23 -9.52 20.41
N ILE A 28 4.69 -8.40 19.85
CA ILE A 28 5.76 -8.33 18.84
C ILE A 28 7.05 -8.96 19.38
N ALA A 29 7.49 -8.58 20.59
CA ALA A 29 8.68 -9.15 21.20
C ALA A 29 8.54 -10.67 21.43
N THR A 30 7.34 -11.13 21.80
CA THR A 30 7.04 -12.55 22.00
C THR A 30 7.03 -13.31 20.67
N LEU A 31 6.44 -12.72 19.62
CA LEU A 31 6.42 -13.26 18.27
C LEU A 31 7.83 -13.34 17.68
N ARG A 32 8.68 -12.32 17.87
CA ARG A 32 10.10 -12.34 17.46
C ARG A 32 10.86 -13.50 18.12
N LYS A 33 10.73 -13.68 19.45
CA LYS A 33 11.34 -14.81 20.17
C LYS A 33 10.80 -16.16 19.70
N PHE A 34 9.51 -16.23 19.40
CA PHE A 34 8.90 -17.44 18.88
C PHE A 34 9.42 -17.80 17.50
N LEU A 35 9.50 -16.82 16.58
CA LEU A 35 10.09 -17.01 15.26
C LEU A 35 11.55 -17.48 15.39
N TYR A 36 12.36 -16.77 16.17
CA TYR A 36 13.77 -17.13 16.39
C TYR A 36 13.96 -18.57 16.90
N ARG A 37 13.18 -18.96 17.92
CA ARG A 37 13.29 -20.30 18.52
C ARG A 37 12.82 -21.43 17.61
N ASN A 38 11.99 -21.12 16.62
CA ASN A 38 11.40 -22.10 15.71
C ASN A 38 11.92 -21.94 14.26
N GLN A 39 13.07 -21.30 14.05
CA GLN A 39 13.70 -21.11 12.73
C GLN A 39 14.01 -22.41 11.98
N THR A 40 14.28 -23.49 12.71
CA THR A 40 14.60 -24.81 12.13
C THR A 40 13.35 -25.68 11.93
N GLN A 41 12.19 -25.24 12.41
CA GLN A 41 10.93 -25.98 12.29
C GLN A 41 10.25 -25.65 10.96
N ARG A 42 9.72 -26.68 10.30
CA ARG A 42 8.87 -26.51 9.12
C ARG A 42 7.43 -26.29 9.58
N PHE A 43 6.92 -25.09 9.35
CA PHE A 43 5.53 -24.74 9.65
C PHE A 43 4.61 -25.33 8.57
N SER A 44 3.37 -25.66 8.95
CA SER A 44 2.32 -25.96 7.98
C SER A 44 1.97 -24.70 7.18
N ASP A 45 1.46 -24.85 5.96
CA ASP A 45 0.98 -23.71 5.15
C ASP A 45 -0.06 -22.87 5.90
N LYS A 46 -0.92 -23.52 6.70
CA LYS A 46 -1.92 -22.85 7.54
C LYS A 46 -1.29 -22.04 8.68
N ALA A 47 -0.29 -22.58 9.34
CA ALA A 47 0.42 -21.89 10.42
C ALA A 47 1.26 -20.72 9.88
N SER A 48 1.97 -20.92 8.76
CA SER A 48 2.76 -19.87 8.12
C SER A 48 1.90 -18.73 7.58
N ALA A 49 0.70 -19.03 7.03
CA ALA A 49 -0.26 -18.01 6.61
C ALA A 49 -0.74 -17.16 7.78
N ARG A 50 -1.07 -17.78 8.92
CA ARG A 50 -1.48 -17.07 10.14
C ARG A 50 -0.36 -16.20 10.73
N LEU A 51 0.87 -16.71 10.74
CA LEU A 51 2.04 -15.94 11.16
C LEU A 51 2.28 -14.74 10.24
N LEU A 52 2.17 -14.94 8.92
CA LEU A 52 2.32 -13.86 7.95
C LEU A 52 1.27 -12.76 8.17
N ASP A 53 0.02 -13.13 8.43
CA ASP A 53 -1.06 -12.20 8.71
C ASP A 53 -0.84 -11.43 10.02
N ALA A 54 -0.46 -12.15 11.09
CA ALA A 54 -0.07 -11.54 12.36
C ALA A 54 1.08 -10.54 12.18
N ILE A 55 2.11 -10.91 11.41
CA ILE A 55 3.24 -10.02 11.09
C ILE A 55 2.79 -8.85 10.22
N ALA A 56 1.82 -9.01 9.33
CA ALA A 56 1.29 -7.91 8.53
C ALA A 56 0.58 -6.85 9.39
N ILE A 57 -0.17 -7.30 10.39
CA ILE A 57 -0.89 -6.41 11.30
C ILE A 57 0.08 -5.77 12.29
N PHE A 58 0.96 -6.56 12.92
CA PHE A 58 1.96 -6.04 13.83
C PHE A 58 3.03 -5.24 13.14
N ALA A 59 3.30 -5.50 11.85
CA ALA A 59 4.12 -4.67 11.02
C ALA A 59 3.62 -3.25 11.22
N GLN A 60 2.35 -2.92 10.93
CA GLN A 60 1.78 -1.56 11.01
C GLN A 60 2.06 -0.76 12.31
N HIS A 61 2.47 -1.41 13.41
CA HIS A 61 2.92 -0.76 14.63
C HIS A 61 4.34 -0.15 14.49
N GLU A 62 4.68 0.83 15.34
CA GLU A 62 6.01 1.49 15.36
C GLU A 62 7.14 0.48 15.66
N ASP A 63 6.91 -0.43 16.62
CA ASP A 63 7.84 -1.53 16.96
C ASP A 63 7.85 -2.71 15.95
N GLY A 64 7.00 -2.68 14.92
CA GLY A 64 6.82 -3.78 13.97
C GLY A 64 7.92 -3.87 12.90
N GLU A 65 8.74 -2.83 12.73
CA GLU A 65 9.81 -2.80 11.72
C GLU A 65 10.88 -3.86 12.00
N GLY A 66 11.30 -4.00 13.27
CA GLY A 66 12.26 -5.03 13.66
C GLY A 66 11.74 -6.47 13.55
N LEU A 67 10.42 -6.66 13.60
CA LEU A 67 9.77 -7.96 13.39
C LEU A 67 9.79 -8.36 11.90
N LEU A 68 9.55 -7.41 11.00
CA LEU A 68 9.67 -7.63 9.55
C LEU A 68 11.11 -8.02 9.16
N ASP A 69 12.11 -7.36 9.76
CA ASP A 69 13.53 -7.63 9.46
C ASP A 69 13.92 -9.05 9.87
N ASP A 70 13.52 -9.44 11.08
CA ASP A 70 13.73 -10.79 11.58
C ASP A 70 12.98 -11.84 10.75
N ALA A 71 11.75 -11.55 10.34
CA ALA A 71 10.94 -12.45 9.52
C ALA A 71 11.53 -12.67 8.12
N LEU A 72 12.11 -11.63 7.51
CA LEU A 72 12.80 -11.71 6.22
C LEU A 72 14.10 -12.54 6.30
N LYS A 73 14.82 -12.45 7.42
CA LYS A 73 16.02 -13.25 7.70
C LYS A 73 15.73 -14.72 7.99
N MET A 74 14.47 -15.09 8.23
CA MET A 74 14.09 -16.49 8.47
C MET A 74 14.44 -17.37 7.27
N PRO A 75 14.82 -18.64 7.47
CA PRO A 75 15.07 -19.56 6.36
C PRO A 75 13.79 -19.84 5.55
N PHE A 76 13.94 -20.20 4.27
CA PHE A 76 12.82 -20.49 3.35
C PHE A 76 11.97 -21.70 3.76
N THR A 77 12.43 -22.46 4.76
CA THR A 77 11.68 -23.53 5.42
C THR A 77 10.52 -23.03 6.27
N VAL A 78 10.51 -21.74 6.63
CA VAL A 78 9.48 -21.10 7.46
C VAL A 78 8.58 -20.17 6.63
N PHE A 79 9.18 -19.35 5.76
CA PHE A 79 8.44 -18.49 4.84
C PHE A 79 8.85 -18.75 3.40
N SER A 80 7.87 -19.02 2.56
CA SER A 80 8.08 -19.20 1.13
C SER A 80 8.57 -17.92 0.45
N THR A 81 9.17 -18.05 -0.72
CA THR A 81 9.63 -16.92 -1.53
C THR A 81 8.52 -15.89 -1.78
N LYS A 82 7.28 -16.35 -2.03
CA LYS A 82 6.12 -15.45 -2.23
C LYS A 82 5.81 -14.62 -0.98
N GLN A 83 5.89 -15.23 0.20
CA GLN A 83 5.63 -14.56 1.47
C GLN A 83 6.73 -13.54 1.80
N LYS A 84 7.99 -13.90 1.55
CA LYS A 84 9.12 -12.99 1.73
C LYS A 84 9.10 -11.81 0.76
N SER A 85 8.78 -12.02 -0.53
CA SER A 85 8.59 -10.92 -1.48
C SER A 85 7.49 -9.96 -1.03
N LYS A 86 6.40 -10.48 -0.44
CA LYS A 86 5.32 -9.66 0.14
C LYS A 86 5.81 -8.83 1.33
N MET A 87 6.61 -9.42 2.21
CA MET A 87 7.22 -8.73 3.36
C MET A 87 8.26 -7.69 2.94
N LEU A 88 9.03 -7.96 1.89
CA LEU A 88 9.98 -7.00 1.32
C LEU A 88 9.24 -5.76 0.79
N LYS A 89 8.13 -5.97 0.09
CA LYS A 89 7.28 -4.89 -0.39
C LYS A 89 6.70 -4.06 0.76
N TRP A 90 6.26 -4.69 1.86
CA TRP A 90 5.81 -3.98 3.06
C TRP A 90 6.93 -3.16 3.73
N MET A 91 8.15 -3.68 3.75
CA MET A 91 9.35 -3.00 4.25
C MET A 91 9.72 -1.78 3.39
N GLU A 92 9.68 -1.92 2.07
CA GLU A 92 9.94 -0.81 1.14
C GLU A 92 8.86 0.27 1.24
N GLU A 93 7.60 -0.13 1.37
CA GLU A 93 6.46 0.76 1.60
C GLU A 93 6.59 1.52 2.93
N ARG A 94 7.11 0.86 3.97
CA ARG A 94 7.40 1.47 5.28
C ARG A 94 8.60 2.40 5.28
N LYS A 95 9.70 2.03 4.62
CA LYS A 95 10.86 2.91 4.46
C LYS A 95 10.50 4.16 3.66
N ARG A 96 9.65 4.03 2.64
CA ARG A 96 9.05 5.17 1.93
C ARG A 96 8.22 6.06 2.85
N HIS A 97 7.53 5.48 3.83
CA HIS A 97 6.71 6.20 4.80
C HIS A 97 7.52 6.86 5.95
N ASN A 98 8.68 6.31 6.31
CA ASN A 98 9.50 6.79 7.45
C ASN A 98 10.56 7.84 7.04
N ASN A 99 11.00 7.83 5.77
CA ASN A 99 11.97 8.80 5.26
C ASN A 99 11.33 10.10 4.74
N GLY A 100 9.99 10.18 4.75
CA GLY A 100 9.21 11.37 4.42
C GLY A 100 8.36 11.76 5.62
N GLY A 101 8.95 12.48 6.57
CA GLY A 101 8.17 13.07 7.65
C GLY A 101 7.23 14.13 7.10
N ASP A 102 5.94 13.79 6.97
CA ASP A 102 4.88 14.78 7.05
C ASP A 102 3.63 14.16 7.69
N LYS A 103 3.20 14.77 8.79
CA LYS A 103 1.97 14.44 9.51
C LYS A 103 0.78 14.96 8.70
N SER A 104 0.03 14.09 8.05
CA SER A 104 -1.45 14.14 8.06
C SER A 104 -2.06 12.99 7.28
N THR A 105 -3.19 12.55 7.78
CA THR A 105 -4.16 11.66 7.16
C THR A 105 -4.49 12.03 5.71
N ALA A 106 -3.85 11.38 4.75
CA ALA A 106 -4.32 11.13 3.38
C ALA A 106 -3.22 10.33 2.69
N VAL A 107 -3.59 9.33 1.89
CA VAL A 107 -2.71 8.81 0.83
C VAL A 107 -2.04 10.02 0.14
N PRO A 108 -0.70 10.14 0.08
CA PRO A 108 -0.08 11.11 -0.79
C PRO A 108 -0.19 10.54 -2.20
N THR A 109 -1.40 10.60 -2.73
CA THR A 109 -1.65 10.73 -4.15
C THR A 109 -0.85 11.95 -4.59
N LYS A 110 0.36 11.72 -5.12
CA LYS A 110 1.15 12.77 -5.77
C LYS A 110 0.25 13.33 -6.86
N LEU A 111 -0.30 14.52 -6.62
CA LEU A 111 -1.07 15.25 -7.61
C LEU A 111 -0.07 15.68 -8.68
N ILE A 112 -0.16 15.03 -9.83
CA ILE A 112 0.63 15.33 -11.00
C ILE A 112 -0.22 16.27 -11.85
N LEU A 113 0.42 17.28 -12.41
CA LEU A 113 -0.21 18.18 -13.36
C LEU A 113 -0.26 17.46 -14.71
N PHE A 114 -1.45 17.29 -15.25
CA PHE A 114 -1.67 16.76 -16.58
C PHE A 114 -2.37 17.80 -17.43
N SER A 115 -1.98 17.92 -18.68
CA SER A 115 -2.69 18.72 -19.66
C SER A 115 -3.71 17.85 -20.38
N VAL A 116 -4.98 18.27 -20.39
CA VAL A 116 -6.05 17.61 -21.13
C VAL A 116 -5.92 18.00 -22.60
N ILE A 117 -5.63 17.01 -23.45
CA ILE A 117 -5.46 17.22 -24.90
C ILE A 117 -6.76 16.97 -25.64
N ASP A 118 -7.54 15.98 -25.22
CA ASP A 118 -8.78 15.61 -25.89
C ASP A 118 -9.82 15.10 -24.89
N VAL A 119 -11.09 15.31 -25.20
CA VAL A 119 -12.23 14.83 -24.41
C VAL A 119 -13.26 14.21 -25.32
N GLN A 120 -13.46 12.89 -25.20
CA GLN A 120 -14.41 12.10 -25.98
C GLN A 120 -15.46 11.48 -25.06
N GLY A 121 -16.64 12.10 -25.01
CA GLY A 121 -17.73 11.65 -24.15
C GLY A 121 -17.30 11.64 -22.67
N ASN A 122 -17.30 10.47 -22.02
CA ASN A 122 -16.92 10.34 -20.61
C ASN A 122 -15.43 10.00 -20.39
N LYS A 123 -14.61 10.13 -21.43
CA LYS A 123 -13.18 9.83 -21.38
C LYS A 123 -12.37 11.05 -21.84
N ALA A 124 -11.18 11.20 -21.28
CA ALA A 124 -10.24 12.25 -21.63
C ALA A 124 -8.86 11.65 -21.91
N SER A 125 -8.12 12.33 -22.79
CA SER A 125 -6.71 12.07 -23.05
C SER A 125 -5.89 13.12 -22.32
N LEU A 126 -5.02 12.66 -21.43
CA LEU A 126 -4.17 13.47 -20.58
C LEU A 126 -2.71 13.31 -20.99
N MET A 127 -1.93 14.38 -20.95
CA MET A 127 -0.48 14.32 -21.16
C MET A 127 0.24 14.94 -19.99
N ASN A 128 1.28 14.24 -19.54
CA ASN A 128 2.19 14.77 -18.56
C ASN A 128 3.28 15.57 -19.30
N GLU A 129 3.29 16.89 -19.13
CA GLU A 129 4.30 17.75 -19.77
C GLU A 129 5.70 17.56 -19.17
N GLU A 130 5.81 17.10 -17.92
CA GLU A 130 7.11 16.86 -17.28
C GLU A 130 7.78 15.58 -17.80
N THR A 131 6.99 14.54 -18.10
CA THR A 131 7.54 13.24 -18.56
C THR A 131 7.37 13.01 -20.06
N GLY A 132 6.47 13.75 -20.72
CA GLY A 132 6.08 13.54 -22.11
C GLY A 132 5.15 12.34 -22.32
N GLU A 133 4.66 11.70 -21.25
CA GLU A 133 3.79 10.53 -21.32
C GLU A 133 2.32 10.92 -21.52
N SER A 134 1.67 10.28 -22.49
CA SER A 134 0.25 10.44 -22.78
C SER A 134 -0.56 9.26 -22.26
N TYR A 135 -1.69 9.56 -21.63
CA TYR A 135 -2.66 8.62 -21.08
C TYR A 135 -3.98 8.83 -21.81
N GLU A 136 -4.34 7.88 -22.66
CA GLU A 136 -5.62 7.85 -23.38
C GLU A 136 -6.69 7.13 -22.55
N ASP A 137 -7.96 7.32 -22.91
CA ASP A 137 -9.12 6.64 -22.28
C ASP A 137 -9.29 6.88 -20.76
N VAL A 138 -8.79 7.99 -20.22
CA VAL A 138 -8.93 8.31 -18.78
C VAL A 138 -10.37 8.67 -18.46
N LEU A 139 -10.99 7.93 -17.55
CA LEU A 139 -12.37 8.21 -17.13
C LEU A 139 -12.45 9.54 -16.39
N LEU A 140 -13.35 10.40 -16.86
CA LEU A 140 -13.68 11.62 -16.16
C LEU A 140 -14.39 11.30 -14.83
N PRO A 141 -14.15 12.09 -13.78
CA PRO A 141 -14.85 11.91 -12.51
C PRO A 141 -16.34 12.23 -12.68
N ASP A 142 -17.20 11.36 -12.14
CA ASP A 142 -18.65 11.57 -12.16
C ASP A 142 -19.05 12.82 -11.34
N GLY A 143 -19.95 13.64 -11.88
CA GLY A 143 -20.51 14.83 -11.23
C GLY A 143 -20.00 16.15 -11.79
N GLU A 144 -20.12 17.22 -10.98
CA GLU A 144 -19.86 18.61 -11.42
C GLU A 144 -18.43 18.83 -11.95
N LEU A 145 -17.45 18.05 -11.48
CA LEU A 145 -16.06 18.15 -11.92
C LEU A 145 -15.85 17.63 -13.35
N GLY A 146 -16.44 16.49 -13.71
CA GLY A 146 -16.38 15.95 -15.07
C GLY A 146 -17.08 16.85 -16.08
N GLU A 147 -18.25 17.37 -15.71
CA GLU A 147 -18.98 18.35 -16.52
C GLU A 147 -18.21 19.68 -16.64
N ALA A 148 -17.55 20.12 -15.57
CA ALA A 148 -16.71 21.33 -15.60
C ALA A 148 -15.48 21.16 -16.50
N ILE A 149 -14.84 19.98 -16.51
CA ILE A 149 -13.71 19.67 -17.41
C ILE A 149 -14.18 19.68 -18.86
N GLN A 150 -15.27 18.97 -19.18
CA GLN A 150 -15.84 18.98 -20.53
C GLN A 150 -16.21 20.38 -21.00
N LYS A 151 -16.85 21.17 -20.12
CA LYS A 151 -17.26 22.53 -20.44
C LYS A 151 -16.07 23.49 -20.56
N ALA A 152 -15.05 23.35 -19.72
CA ALA A 152 -13.85 24.17 -19.76
C ALA A 152 -13.02 23.88 -21.01
N PHE A 153 -12.89 22.60 -21.39
CA PHE A 153 -12.24 22.20 -22.63
C PHE A 153 -13.06 22.62 -23.87
N ALA A 154 -14.39 22.53 -23.85
CA ALA A 154 -15.23 23.02 -24.94
C ALA A 154 -15.26 24.56 -25.06
N ALA A 155 -14.95 25.28 -23.98
CA ALA A 155 -14.96 26.74 -23.94
C ALA A 155 -13.58 27.38 -24.21
N SER A 156 -12.51 26.60 -24.10
CA SER A 156 -11.12 27.05 -24.29
C SER A 156 -10.51 26.29 -25.46
N ASP A 157 -9.93 26.99 -26.42
CA ASP A 157 -9.18 26.37 -27.54
C ASP A 157 -7.80 25.85 -27.07
N GLU A 158 -7.44 26.11 -25.81
CA GLU A 158 -6.18 25.74 -25.17
C GLU A 158 -6.32 24.51 -24.26
N ALA A 159 -5.23 23.73 -24.14
CA ALA A 159 -5.17 22.54 -23.32
C ALA A 159 -5.42 22.88 -21.84
N LEU A 160 -6.26 22.07 -21.17
CA LEU A 160 -6.71 22.35 -19.80
C LEU A 160 -5.84 21.61 -18.79
N ASP A 161 -5.22 22.35 -17.87
CA ASP A 161 -4.43 21.74 -16.81
C ASP A 161 -5.33 21.14 -15.72
N VAL A 162 -5.13 19.85 -15.44
CA VAL A 162 -5.82 19.11 -14.39
C VAL A 162 -4.84 18.51 -13.40
N LEU A 163 -5.22 18.54 -12.14
CA LEU A 163 -4.53 17.84 -11.08
C LEU A 163 -5.12 16.44 -10.98
N ALA A 164 -4.32 15.45 -11.38
CA ALA A 164 -4.71 14.06 -11.33
C ALA A 164 -3.66 13.23 -10.60
N THR A 165 -4.09 12.07 -10.09
CA THR A 165 -3.19 11.11 -9.48
C THR A 165 -3.03 9.90 -10.37
N LEU A 166 -1.79 9.52 -10.61
CA LEU A 166 -1.43 8.23 -11.20
C LEU A 166 -1.21 7.18 -10.08
N VAL A 167 -2.04 6.14 -10.08
CA VAL A 167 -1.87 4.96 -9.20
C VAL A 167 -1.72 3.71 -10.09
N GLY A 168 -0.48 3.29 -10.31
CA GLY A 168 -0.18 2.23 -11.28
C GLY A 168 -0.41 2.73 -12.72
N GLU A 169 -1.30 2.07 -13.46
CA GLU A 169 -1.71 2.47 -14.83
C GLU A 169 -3.02 3.29 -14.83
N ARG A 170 -3.56 3.64 -13.67
CA ARG A 170 -4.85 4.33 -13.55
C ARG A 170 -4.66 5.79 -13.15
N VAL A 171 -5.11 6.70 -14.00
CA VAL A 171 -5.15 8.14 -13.72
C VAL A 171 -6.52 8.53 -13.17
N THR A 172 -6.55 9.31 -12.08
CA THR A 172 -7.78 9.81 -11.46
C THR A 172 -7.69 11.32 -11.30
N ILE A 173 -8.58 12.04 -11.97
CA ILE A 173 -8.61 13.51 -11.92
C ILE A 173 -9.30 13.96 -10.63
N HIS A 174 -8.66 14.85 -9.89
CA HIS A 174 -9.18 15.36 -8.61
C HIS A 174 -9.58 16.83 -8.68
N ASN A 175 -8.91 17.63 -9.51
CA ASN A 175 -9.22 19.05 -9.63
C ASN A 175 -8.80 19.62 -10.99
N ILE A 176 -9.41 20.72 -11.38
CA ILE A 176 -8.99 21.56 -12.51
C ILE A 176 -8.14 22.70 -12.00
N LYS A 177 -7.05 23.02 -12.68
CA LYS A 177 -6.26 24.22 -12.42
C LYS A 177 -6.55 25.20 -13.56
N ARG A 178 -7.25 26.28 -13.23
CA ARG A 178 -7.49 27.41 -14.15
C ARG A 178 -6.33 28.40 -14.10
#